data_AF-A0ABD2UJM9-F1
#
_entry.id   AF-A0ABD2UJM9-F1
#
_cell.length_a   1.000
_cell.length_b   1.000
_cell.length_c   1.000
_cell.angle_alpha   90.00
_cell.angle_beta   90.00
_cell.angle_gamma   90.00
#
_symmetry.space_group_name_H-M   'P 1'
#
loop_
_entity.id
_entity.type
_entity.pdbx_description
1 polymer ?
#
loop_
_entity_poly.entity_id
_entity_poly.type
_entity_poly.pdbx_seq_one_letter_code
_entity_poly.pdbx_strand_id
1 'polypeptide(L)'
;KTTKGKAISLHSQISTLSLRLFNSPTKIQIQIQISVNSRRSFTGKFHRPSIAEYKCLVVQCCEELGRSIERSKMAARKAGLIVLFDVDGTLTAPRKESTPQMLKFMQELRKVVTVGVVGGSDLVKISEQLGNTVTNDYDYVFSENGLVAHKDGKLIGKQSLKSYLGDEKLKEFISFTLHYIADLDIPIKRGTFIEFRSGMLNVSPIGRNCSQEERDEFEKYDKVQKIRETMVSVLREKFAHFNLTFSIGGQISFDVFPQGWDKTYCLRYLEEFNEIHFFGDKTYKGGNDHEIYESERTVGHTVTSPEETLKQCSVLFLGKDNGSS
;
A
#
# COMPACT_ATOMS: atom_id res chain seq x y z
N LYS A 1 -34.60 22.87 26.77
CA LYS A 1 -34.06 21.73 27.53
C LYS A 1 -33.69 20.63 26.54
N THR A 2 -32.40 20.37 26.42
CA THR A 2 -31.75 19.39 25.54
C THR A 2 -32.15 17.96 25.93
N THR A 3 -32.78 17.22 25.02
CA THR A 3 -32.93 15.77 25.12
C THR A 3 -31.98 15.11 24.14
N LYS A 4 -30.88 14.58 24.67
CA LYS A 4 -29.90 13.75 23.97
C LYS A 4 -30.59 12.50 23.42
N GLY A 5 -30.70 12.37 22.11
CA GLY A 5 -31.00 11.10 21.45
C GLY A 5 -29.77 10.20 21.53
N LYS A 6 -29.87 9.07 22.22
CA LYS A 6 -28.84 8.02 22.23
C LYS A 6 -28.76 7.40 20.83
N ALA A 7 -27.65 7.59 20.13
CA ALA A 7 -27.28 6.75 19.00
C ALA A 7 -26.98 5.33 19.54
N ILE A 8 -27.74 4.33 19.11
CA ILE A 8 -27.48 2.92 19.44
C ILE A 8 -26.82 2.31 18.21
N SER A 9 -25.53 2.01 18.33
CA SER A 9 -24.78 1.19 17.37
C SER A 9 -25.35 -0.24 17.37
N LEU A 10 -25.94 -0.66 16.26
CA LEU A 10 -26.40 -2.03 16.04
C LEU A 10 -25.38 -2.74 15.15
N HIS A 11 -24.38 -3.34 15.78
CA HIS A 11 -23.51 -4.31 15.13
C HIS A 11 -24.21 -5.67 15.04
N SER A 12 -24.30 -6.17 13.80
CA SER A 12 -24.40 -7.58 13.39
C SER A 12 -25.76 -8.33 13.49
N GLN A 13 -26.09 -8.98 12.36
CA GLN A 13 -26.99 -10.13 12.15
C GLN A 13 -28.51 -9.92 12.28
N ILE A 14 -29.14 -9.52 11.16
CA ILE A 14 -30.60 -9.57 10.95
C ILE A 14 -30.89 -10.68 9.92
N SER A 15 -31.72 -11.66 10.26
CA SER A 15 -32.05 -12.80 9.40
C SER A 15 -33.40 -12.69 8.68
N THR A 16 -34.37 -11.91 9.18
CA THR A 16 -35.61 -11.60 8.44
C THR A 16 -36.31 -10.34 8.99
N LEU A 17 -36.85 -9.50 8.10
CA LEU A 17 -37.68 -8.34 8.43
C LEU A 17 -39.10 -8.57 7.88
N SER A 18 -40.12 -8.54 8.76
CA SER A 18 -41.53 -8.53 8.32
C SER A 18 -42.23 -7.28 8.81
N LEU A 19 -42.96 -6.61 7.91
CA LEU A 19 -43.80 -5.45 8.19
C LEU A 19 -45.26 -5.86 8.04
N ARG A 20 -46.05 -5.74 9.12
CA ARG A 20 -47.50 -5.85 9.06
C ARG A 20 -48.14 -4.51 9.42
N LEU A 21 -49.05 -4.07 8.55
CA LEU A 21 -49.85 -2.87 8.75
C LEU A 21 -51.23 -3.28 9.23
N PHE A 22 -51.63 -2.78 10.40
CA PHE A 22 -53.02 -2.86 10.85
C PHE A 22 -53.66 -1.48 10.71
N ASN A 23 -54.70 -1.42 9.88
CA ASN A 23 -55.41 -0.18 9.58
C ASN A 23 -56.66 -0.07 10.45
N SER A 24 -56.75 0.98 11.26
CA SER A 24 -57.96 1.38 11.98
C SER A 24 -58.15 2.89 11.81
N PRO A 25 -59.40 3.39 11.75
CA PRO A 25 -59.70 4.80 11.44
C PRO A 25 -59.11 5.81 12.43
N THR A 26 -58.63 5.41 13.60
CA THR A 26 -58.04 6.33 14.60
C THR A 26 -56.63 5.99 15.07
N LYS A 27 -56.09 4.81 14.72
CA LYS A 27 -54.72 4.40 15.10
C LYS A 27 -54.08 3.53 14.02
N ILE A 28 -52.82 3.83 13.71
CA ILE A 28 -51.92 2.93 12.98
C ILE A 28 -51.01 2.30 14.03
N GLN A 29 -51.04 0.97 14.11
CA GLN A 29 -50.16 0.21 15.00
C GLN A 29 -49.14 -0.53 14.12
N ILE A 30 -47.87 -0.15 14.25
CA ILE A 30 -46.76 -0.78 13.51
C ILE A 30 -46.08 -1.76 14.45
N GLN A 31 -46.09 -3.04 14.09
CA GLN A 31 -45.35 -4.07 14.79
C GLN A 31 -44.12 -4.42 13.94
N ILE A 32 -42.95 -3.92 14.36
CA ILE A 32 -41.66 -4.28 13.76
C ILE A 32 -41.16 -5.50 14.52
N GLN A 33 -41.16 -6.66 13.88
CA GLN A 33 -40.60 -7.87 14.45
C GLN A 33 -39.20 -8.08 13.87
N ILE A 34 -38.18 -7.77 14.68
CA ILE A 34 -36.78 -8.03 14.34
C ILE A 34 -36.41 -9.34 15.04
N SER A 35 -36.24 -10.42 14.27
CA SER A 35 -35.71 -11.67 14.82
C SER A 35 -34.20 -11.59 14.79
N VAL A 36 -33.60 -11.21 15.93
CA VAL A 36 -32.18 -11.44 16.20
C VAL A 36 -32.10 -12.79 16.90
N ASN A 37 -31.02 -13.55 16.75
CA ASN A 37 -30.81 -14.84 17.42
C ASN A 37 -30.79 -14.78 18.97
N SER A 38 -31.28 -13.70 19.58
CA SER A 38 -31.62 -13.59 20.99
C SER A 38 -33.02 -12.99 21.16
N ARG A 39 -33.90 -13.72 21.87
CA ARG A 39 -35.28 -13.33 22.21
C ARG A 39 -35.36 -11.97 22.93
N ARG A 40 -35.58 -10.85 22.22
CA ARG A 40 -36.11 -9.61 22.82
C ARG A 40 -36.99 -8.83 21.83
N SER A 41 -38.21 -8.52 22.25
CA SER A 41 -39.15 -7.61 21.56
C SER A 41 -39.09 -6.21 22.20
N PHE A 42 -39.06 -5.15 21.41
CA PHE A 42 -39.15 -3.77 21.88
C PHE A 42 -40.47 -3.11 21.49
N THR A 43 -41.09 -2.39 22.43
CA THR A 43 -42.28 -1.55 22.20
C THR A 43 -41.99 -0.12 22.68
N GLY A 44 -42.20 0.88 21.81
CA GLY A 44 -42.09 2.30 22.14
C GLY A 44 -43.25 3.11 21.56
N LYS A 45 -43.73 4.12 22.30
CA LYS A 45 -44.75 5.07 21.84
C LYS A 45 -44.05 6.29 21.21
N PHE A 46 -44.26 6.52 19.91
CA PHE A 46 -43.77 7.70 19.20
C PHE A 46 -44.93 8.66 18.90
N HIS A 47 -44.65 9.97 18.92
CA HIS A 47 -45.59 10.99 18.44
C HIS A 47 -45.74 10.88 16.91
N ARG A 48 -46.91 11.23 16.35
CA ARG A 48 -47.19 11.12 14.89
C ARG A 48 -46.15 11.95 14.11
N PRO A 49 -45.26 11.32 13.33
CA PRO A 49 -44.45 12.04 12.35
C PRO A 49 -45.38 12.57 11.25
N SER A 50 -45.02 13.68 10.63
CA SER A 50 -45.62 14.09 9.37
C SER A 50 -45.40 13.01 8.30
N ILE A 51 -46.27 12.95 7.27
CA ILE A 51 -46.10 11.99 6.15
C ILE A 51 -44.71 12.12 5.50
N ALA A 52 -44.12 13.32 5.51
CA ALA A 52 -42.78 13.59 5.00
C ALA A 52 -41.68 12.93 5.85
N GLU A 53 -41.76 13.04 7.17
CA GLU A 53 -40.80 12.39 8.09
C GLU A 53 -40.90 10.86 8.02
N TYR A 54 -42.11 10.32 7.79
CA TYR A 54 -42.32 8.88 7.57
C TYR A 54 -41.63 8.38 6.30
N LYS A 55 -41.79 9.10 5.19
CA LYS A 55 -41.11 8.78 3.92
C LYS A 55 -39.59 8.83 4.08
N CYS A 56 -39.07 9.83 4.78
CA CYS A 56 -37.63 9.98 5.03
C CYS A 56 -37.07 8.79 5.82
N LEU A 57 -37.75 8.40 6.91
CA LEU A 57 -37.29 7.29 7.76
C LEU A 57 -37.31 5.95 7.03
N VAL A 58 -38.34 5.68 6.21
CA VAL A 58 -38.43 4.45 5.40
C VAL A 58 -37.34 4.41 4.33
N VAL A 59 -37.07 5.53 3.64
CA VAL A 59 -35.98 5.61 2.65
C VAL A 59 -34.63 5.37 3.31
N GLN A 60 -34.35 6.04 4.44
CA GLN A 60 -33.09 5.88 5.16
C GLN A 60 -32.89 4.45 5.68
N CYS A 61 -33.95 3.81 6.17
CA CYS A 61 -33.90 2.42 6.62
C CYS A 61 -33.69 1.45 5.44
N CYS A 62 -34.34 1.69 4.28
CA CYS A 62 -34.12 0.92 3.06
C CYS A 62 -32.69 1.10 2.51
N GLU A 63 -32.11 2.29 2.59
CA GLU A 63 -30.72 2.55 2.19
C GLU A 63 -29.71 1.87 3.13
N GLU A 64 -29.95 1.88 4.44
CA GLU A 64 -29.11 1.17 5.40
C GLU A 64 -29.23 -0.35 5.25
N LEU A 65 -30.44 -0.86 4.99
CA LEU A 65 -30.69 -2.27 4.70
C LEU A 65 -30.04 -2.68 3.38
N GLY A 66 -30.11 -1.83 2.34
CA GLY A 66 -29.41 -2.01 1.07
C GLY A 66 -27.90 -2.12 1.27
N ARG A 67 -27.30 -1.17 2.00
CA ARG A 67 -25.88 -1.20 2.37
C ARG A 67 -25.51 -2.39 3.25
N SER A 68 -26.42 -2.88 4.10
CA SER A 68 -26.19 -4.06 4.94
C SER A 68 -26.25 -5.36 4.12
N ILE A 69 -27.23 -5.46 3.22
CA ILE A 69 -27.38 -6.57 2.29
C ILE A 69 -26.19 -6.64 1.33
N GLU A 70 -25.74 -5.51 0.81
CA GLU A 70 -24.55 -5.40 -0.04
C GLU A 70 -23.27 -5.82 0.70
N ARG A 71 -23.14 -5.41 1.97
CA ARG A 71 -22.08 -5.89 2.88
C ARG A 71 -22.14 -7.40 3.13
N SER A 72 -23.33 -8.00 3.15
CA SER A 72 -23.52 -9.45 3.34
C SER A 72 -23.48 -10.29 2.05
N LYS A 73 -23.61 -9.65 0.87
CA LYS A 73 -23.54 -10.30 -0.46
C LYS A 73 -22.14 -10.39 -1.02
N MET A 74 -21.18 -9.63 -0.47
CA MET A 74 -19.77 -9.94 -0.71
C MET A 74 -19.50 -11.30 -0.06
N ALA A 75 -19.10 -12.29 -0.86
CA ALA A 75 -18.52 -13.51 -0.32
C ALA A 75 -17.52 -13.09 0.75
N ALA A 76 -17.62 -13.63 1.97
CA ALA A 76 -16.69 -13.27 3.03
C ALA A 76 -15.28 -13.44 2.46
N ARG A 77 -14.52 -12.34 2.40
CA ARG A 77 -13.14 -12.36 1.89
C ARG A 77 -12.41 -13.53 2.55
N LYS A 78 -11.52 -14.20 1.80
CA LYS A 78 -10.67 -15.24 2.39
C LYS A 78 -9.96 -14.67 3.61
N ALA A 79 -10.37 -15.10 4.80
CA ALA A 79 -9.90 -14.52 6.06
C ALA A 79 -8.43 -14.89 6.27
N GLY A 80 -7.64 -13.93 6.76
CA GLY A 80 -6.21 -14.14 7.01
C GLY A 80 -5.33 -14.20 5.75
N LEU A 81 -5.86 -13.86 4.57
CA LEU A 81 -5.11 -13.79 3.32
C LEU A 81 -5.03 -12.35 2.80
N ILE A 82 -3.83 -11.94 2.39
CA ILE A 82 -3.57 -10.70 1.65
C ILE A 82 -2.75 -10.99 0.39
N VAL A 83 -3.04 -10.24 -0.68
CA VAL A 83 -2.25 -10.24 -1.90
C VAL A 83 -1.61 -8.86 -2.05
N LEU A 84 -0.29 -8.83 -2.03
CA LEU A 84 0.55 -7.66 -2.22
C LEU A 84 1.08 -7.60 -3.65
N PHE A 85 1.16 -6.39 -4.17
CA PHE A 85 1.65 -6.13 -5.52
C PHE A 85 2.72 -5.04 -5.48
N ASP A 86 3.83 -5.27 -6.15
CA ASP A 86 4.62 -4.17 -6.69
C ASP A 86 3.78 -3.34 -7.70
N VAL A 87 4.22 -2.12 -8.00
CA VAL A 87 3.50 -1.20 -8.90
C VAL A 87 4.07 -1.23 -10.32
N ASP A 88 5.35 -0.90 -10.47
CA ASP A 88 6.02 -0.58 -11.74
C ASP A 88 6.48 -1.86 -12.46
N GLY A 89 5.81 -2.22 -13.56
CA GLY A 89 6.08 -3.48 -14.28
C GLY A 89 5.16 -4.62 -13.84
N THR A 90 4.60 -4.52 -12.63
CA THR A 90 3.70 -5.51 -12.03
C THR A 90 2.22 -5.17 -12.23
N LEU A 91 1.79 -3.95 -11.89
CA LEU A 91 0.41 -3.47 -12.09
C LEU A 91 0.30 -2.51 -13.27
N THR A 92 1.36 -1.77 -13.56
CA THR A 92 1.41 -0.83 -14.68
C THR A 92 2.59 -1.14 -15.59
N ALA A 93 2.55 -0.65 -16.83
CA ALA A 93 3.81 -0.54 -17.58
C ALA A 93 4.76 0.42 -16.83
N PRO A 94 6.09 0.26 -16.96
CA PRO A 94 7.06 1.05 -16.19
C PRO A 94 6.84 2.56 -16.35
N ARG A 95 6.62 3.27 -15.23
CA ARG A 95 6.36 4.72 -15.13
C ARG A 95 5.15 5.21 -15.94
N LYS A 96 4.16 4.34 -16.18
CA LYS A 96 2.91 4.70 -16.85
C LYS A 96 1.71 4.50 -15.93
N GLU A 97 0.60 5.11 -16.30
CA GLU A 97 -0.68 4.90 -15.66
C GLU A 97 -1.18 3.47 -15.87
N SER A 98 -1.92 2.96 -14.88
CA SER A 98 -2.61 1.68 -14.94
C SER A 98 -3.71 1.72 -16.00
N THR A 99 -3.90 0.60 -16.70
CA THR A 99 -5.01 0.49 -17.64
C THR A 99 -6.35 0.43 -16.90
N PRO A 100 -7.46 0.91 -17.50
CA PRO A 100 -8.80 0.76 -16.91
C PRO A 100 -9.17 -0.71 -16.64
N GLN A 101 -8.66 -1.63 -17.47
CA GLN A 101 -8.84 -3.07 -17.28
C GLN A 101 -8.20 -3.56 -15.98
N MET A 102 -6.95 -3.15 -15.72
CA MET A 102 -6.25 -3.50 -14.48
C MET A 102 -6.96 -2.91 -13.26
N LEU A 103 -7.31 -1.62 -13.30
CA LEU A 103 -8.02 -0.97 -12.18
C LEU A 103 -9.34 -1.69 -11.85
N LYS A 104 -10.12 -2.02 -12.87
CA LYS A 104 -11.36 -2.80 -12.70
C LYS A 104 -11.08 -4.18 -12.11
N PHE A 105 -10.03 -4.86 -12.58
CA PHE A 105 -9.64 -6.15 -12.04
C PHE A 105 -9.28 -6.08 -10.56
N MET A 106 -8.49 -5.09 -10.13
CA MET A 106 -8.11 -4.94 -8.73
C MET A 106 -9.34 -4.73 -7.84
N GLN A 107 -10.36 -4.00 -8.33
CA GLN A 107 -11.64 -3.86 -7.62
C GLN A 107 -12.41 -5.19 -7.51
N GLU A 108 -12.38 -6.04 -8.55
CA GLU A 108 -12.98 -7.38 -8.47
C GLU A 108 -12.19 -8.31 -7.54
N LEU A 109 -10.86 -8.28 -7.58
CA LEU A 109 -9.99 -9.06 -6.69
C LEU A 109 -10.22 -8.67 -5.22
N ARG A 110 -10.35 -7.38 -4.94
CA ARG A 110 -10.62 -6.85 -3.59
C ARG A 110 -11.95 -7.29 -2.98
N LYS A 111 -12.89 -7.82 -3.79
CA LYS A 111 -14.13 -8.43 -3.27
C LYS A 111 -13.89 -9.81 -2.68
N VAL A 112 -12.83 -10.52 -3.08
CA VAL A 112 -12.55 -11.90 -2.68
C VAL A 112 -11.39 -12.03 -1.70
N VAL A 113 -10.41 -11.13 -1.76
CA VAL A 113 -9.21 -11.14 -0.91
C VAL A 113 -8.87 -9.73 -0.42
N THR A 114 -8.05 -9.63 0.62
CA THR A 114 -7.44 -8.34 0.99
C THR A 114 -6.35 -8.00 -0.04
N VAL A 115 -6.33 -6.77 -0.52
CA VAL A 115 -5.39 -6.33 -1.56
C VAL A 115 -4.54 -5.18 -1.04
N GLY A 116 -3.22 -5.29 -1.18
CA GLY A 116 -2.27 -4.25 -0.87
C GLY A 116 -1.32 -3.95 -2.02
N VAL A 117 -0.80 -2.72 -2.07
CA VAL A 117 0.25 -2.32 -3.01
C VAL A 117 1.49 -1.84 -2.24
N VAL A 118 2.68 -2.15 -2.75
CA VAL A 118 3.96 -1.73 -2.18
C VAL A 118 4.90 -1.21 -3.25
N GLY A 119 5.37 0.03 -3.10
CA GLY A 119 6.28 0.66 -4.04
C GLY A 119 7.37 1.45 -3.33
N GLY A 120 8.56 1.53 -3.96
CA GLY A 120 9.66 2.37 -3.47
C GLY A 120 9.44 3.87 -3.70
N SER A 121 8.48 4.22 -4.55
CA SER A 121 8.08 5.60 -4.83
C SER A 121 7.26 6.22 -3.70
N ASP A 122 7.23 7.55 -3.65
CA ASP A 122 6.31 8.29 -2.78
C ASP A 122 4.84 8.05 -3.19
N LEU A 123 3.92 8.43 -2.30
CA LEU A 123 2.48 8.25 -2.51
C LEU A 123 1.97 9.04 -3.74
N VAL A 124 2.58 10.18 -4.07
CA VAL A 124 2.15 11.00 -5.21
C VAL A 124 2.34 10.22 -6.50
N LYS A 125 3.53 9.66 -6.71
CA LYS A 125 3.82 8.82 -7.89
C LYS A 125 2.97 7.56 -7.95
N ILE A 126 2.78 6.89 -6.82
CA ILE A 126 1.88 5.72 -6.79
C ILE A 126 0.44 6.13 -7.16
N SER A 127 -0.01 7.32 -6.74
CA SER A 127 -1.33 7.86 -7.08
C SER A 127 -1.44 8.26 -8.55
N GLU A 128 -0.37 8.82 -9.15
CA GLU A 128 -0.32 9.08 -10.59
C GLU A 128 -0.51 7.78 -11.39
N GLN A 129 0.06 6.66 -10.91
CA GLN A 129 -0.02 5.38 -11.60
C GLN A 129 -1.34 4.63 -11.38
N LEU A 130 -1.85 4.61 -10.15
CA LEU A 130 -3.00 3.80 -9.75
C LEU A 130 -4.30 4.59 -9.58
N GLY A 131 -4.24 5.92 -9.72
CA GLY A 131 -5.36 6.83 -9.55
C GLY A 131 -5.32 7.61 -8.23
N ASN A 132 -5.93 8.79 -8.23
CA ASN A 132 -5.92 9.74 -7.10
C ASN A 132 -6.60 9.22 -5.82
N THR A 133 -7.38 8.14 -5.92
CA THR A 133 -8.11 7.52 -4.80
C THR A 133 -7.41 6.26 -4.26
N VAL A 134 -6.14 6.02 -4.63
CA VAL A 134 -5.39 4.80 -4.32
C VAL A 134 -5.49 4.33 -2.86
N THR A 135 -5.44 5.24 -1.89
CA THR A 135 -5.53 4.88 -0.46
C THR A 135 -6.88 4.32 -0.05
N ASN A 136 -7.93 4.58 -0.82
CA ASN A 136 -9.27 4.04 -0.62
C ASN A 136 -9.57 2.85 -1.55
N ASP A 137 -8.89 2.76 -2.68
CA ASP A 137 -9.11 1.74 -3.71
C ASP A 137 -8.48 0.39 -3.33
N TYR A 138 -7.42 0.42 -2.51
CA TYR A 138 -6.74 -0.75 -1.95
C TYR A 138 -6.92 -0.80 -0.43
N ASP A 139 -6.88 -2.01 0.15
CA ASP A 139 -7.00 -2.15 1.61
C ASP A 139 -5.71 -1.68 2.31
N TYR A 140 -4.54 -1.90 1.68
CA TYR A 140 -3.24 -1.43 2.13
C TYR A 140 -2.49 -0.69 1.01
N VAL A 141 -1.85 0.43 1.36
CA VAL A 141 -0.96 1.17 0.45
C VAL A 141 0.34 1.50 1.16
N PHE A 142 1.42 0.92 0.68
CA PHE A 142 2.77 1.08 1.21
C PHE A 142 3.64 1.86 0.22
N SER A 143 3.76 3.16 0.43
CA SER A 143 4.71 4.01 -0.30
C SER A 143 6.06 4.02 0.42
N GLU A 144 7.14 4.29 -0.33
CA GLU A 144 8.52 4.27 0.17
C GLU A 144 8.82 2.96 0.91
N ASN A 145 8.51 1.81 0.28
CA ASN A 145 8.64 0.46 0.82
C ASN A 145 7.82 0.18 2.09
N GLY A 146 6.88 1.05 2.45
CA GLY A 146 6.08 0.96 3.68
C GLY A 146 6.57 1.87 4.80
N LEU A 147 7.56 2.73 4.56
CA LEU A 147 7.86 3.82 5.48
C LEU A 147 6.65 4.73 5.68
N VAL A 148 5.83 4.90 4.64
CA VAL A 148 4.51 5.52 4.73
C VAL A 148 3.46 4.46 4.39
N ALA A 149 2.65 4.09 5.38
CA ALA A 149 1.70 2.99 5.29
C ALA A 149 0.27 3.48 5.56
N HIS A 150 -0.65 3.16 4.65
CA HIS A 150 -2.08 3.40 4.82
C HIS A 150 -2.85 2.08 4.86
N LYS A 151 -3.88 2.01 5.71
CA LYS A 151 -4.88 0.94 5.77
C LYS A 151 -6.27 1.56 5.76
N ASP A 152 -7.14 1.12 4.85
CA ASP A 152 -8.51 1.63 4.70
C ASP A 152 -8.58 3.17 4.64
N GLY A 153 -7.71 3.78 3.82
CA GLY A 153 -7.60 5.24 3.67
C GLY A 153 -6.93 5.97 4.83
N LYS A 154 -6.56 5.28 5.92
CA LYS A 154 -5.97 5.90 7.12
C LYS A 154 -4.48 5.63 7.23
N LEU A 155 -3.70 6.65 7.58
CA LEU A 155 -2.29 6.51 7.87
C LEU A 155 -2.11 5.64 9.14
N ILE A 156 -1.39 4.52 9.00
CA ILE A 156 -1.08 3.60 10.11
C ILE A 156 0.41 3.59 10.47
N GLY A 157 1.27 4.13 9.61
CA GLY A 157 2.69 4.22 9.86
C GLY A 157 3.36 5.31 9.02
N LYS A 158 4.26 6.06 9.65
CA LYS A 158 5.13 7.02 8.99
C LYS A 158 6.51 7.00 9.65
N GLN A 159 7.55 6.75 8.88
CA GLN A 159 8.94 6.77 9.32
C GLN A 159 9.79 7.53 8.30
N SER A 160 10.91 8.10 8.76
CA SER A 160 11.89 8.76 7.90
C SER A 160 13.31 8.45 8.37
N LEU A 161 14.27 8.56 7.47
CA LEU A 161 15.69 8.36 7.77
C LEU A 161 16.14 9.26 8.93
N LYS A 162 15.67 10.52 8.91
CA LYS A 162 15.96 11.49 9.97
C LYS A 162 15.47 11.03 11.34
N SER A 163 14.20 10.63 11.43
CA SER A 163 13.64 10.19 12.70
C SER A 163 14.20 8.85 13.19
N TYR A 164 14.72 8.01 12.28
CA TYR A 164 15.34 6.73 12.63
C TYR A 164 16.80 6.86 13.09
N LEU A 165 17.65 7.55 12.32
CA LEU A 165 19.08 7.69 12.63
C LEU A 165 19.37 8.82 13.62
N GLY A 166 18.59 9.89 13.58
CA GLY A 166 18.86 11.12 14.31
C GLY A 166 19.89 12.02 13.62
N ASP A 167 19.84 13.32 13.95
CA ASP A 167 20.67 14.35 13.30
C ASP A 167 22.18 14.14 13.55
N GLU A 168 22.59 13.62 14.70
CA GLU A 168 24.02 13.39 15.02
C GLU A 168 24.66 12.34 14.10
N LYS A 169 24.04 11.17 13.96
CA LYS A 169 24.52 10.11 13.06
C LYS A 169 24.48 10.54 11.60
N LEU A 170 23.42 11.24 11.21
CA LEU A 170 23.29 11.78 9.85
C LEU A 170 24.40 12.79 9.54
N LYS A 171 24.66 13.73 10.46
CA LYS A 171 25.76 14.70 10.33
C LYS A 171 27.09 13.98 10.19
N GLU A 172 27.38 12.99 11.04
CA GLU A 172 28.62 12.21 10.96
C GLU A 172 28.78 11.53 9.60
N PHE A 173 27.74 10.82 9.13
CA PHE A 173 27.75 10.14 7.84
C PHE A 173 27.95 11.12 6.67
N ILE A 174 27.18 12.21 6.66
CA ILE A 174 27.20 13.21 5.59
C ILE A 174 28.56 13.92 5.55
N SER A 175 29.08 14.37 6.70
CA SER A 175 30.38 15.05 6.77
C SER A 175 31.51 14.14 6.27
N PHE A 176 31.57 12.89 6.72
CA PHE A 176 32.59 11.95 6.23
C PHE A 176 32.47 11.72 4.72
N THR A 177 31.24 11.52 4.22
CA THR A 177 30.99 11.29 2.80
C THR A 177 31.40 12.50 1.95
N LEU A 178 31.10 13.72 2.41
CA LEU A 178 31.51 14.95 1.71
C LEU A 178 33.02 15.12 1.68
N HIS A 179 33.73 14.84 2.78
CA HIS A 179 35.20 14.85 2.79
C HIS A 179 35.77 13.82 1.82
N TYR A 180 35.25 12.58 1.84
CA TYR A 180 35.67 11.54 0.90
C TYR A 180 35.48 11.99 -0.57
N ILE A 181 34.32 12.56 -0.90
CA ILE A 181 34.04 13.05 -2.26
C ILE A 181 34.93 14.25 -2.62
N ALA A 182 35.28 15.12 -1.65
CA ALA A 182 36.17 16.24 -1.91
C ALA A 182 37.56 15.76 -2.37
N ASP A 183 38.11 14.75 -1.69
CA ASP A 183 39.44 14.20 -1.96
C ASP A 183 39.48 13.21 -3.14
N LEU A 184 38.32 12.75 -3.61
CA LEU A 184 38.22 11.79 -4.70
C LEU A 184 38.72 12.38 -6.03
N ASP A 185 39.72 11.77 -6.66
CA ASP A 185 40.20 12.18 -7.98
C ASP A 185 39.40 11.49 -9.09
N ILE A 186 38.51 12.23 -9.74
CA ILE A 186 37.71 11.79 -10.90
C ILE A 186 37.66 12.87 -11.96
N PRO A 187 37.49 12.53 -13.25
CA PRO A 187 37.60 13.49 -14.35
C PRO A 187 36.63 14.67 -14.25
N ILE A 188 35.41 14.41 -13.74
CA ILE A 188 34.33 15.38 -13.69
C ILE A 188 33.63 15.31 -12.33
N LYS A 189 33.43 16.49 -11.73
CA LYS A 189 32.50 16.72 -10.61
C LYS A 189 31.50 17.81 -10.98
N ARG A 190 30.26 17.66 -10.55
CA ARG A 190 29.15 18.61 -10.75
C ARG A 190 28.59 19.03 -9.39
N GLY A 191 27.33 18.76 -9.12
CA GLY A 191 26.66 19.11 -7.87
C GLY A 191 25.61 18.07 -7.48
N THR A 192 25.04 18.22 -6.29
CA THR A 192 24.13 17.24 -5.68
C THR A 192 24.83 15.89 -5.50
N PHE A 193 25.92 15.89 -4.72
CA PHE A 193 26.70 14.70 -4.38
C PHE A 193 26.00 13.80 -3.38
N ILE A 194 25.22 14.39 -2.48
CA ILE A 194 24.37 13.70 -1.52
C ILE A 194 22.97 14.29 -1.68
N GLU A 195 22.00 13.46 -2.06
CA GLU A 195 20.58 13.82 -2.13
C GLU A 195 19.86 13.15 -0.95
N PHE A 196 19.31 13.98 -0.06
CA PHE A 196 18.54 13.51 1.08
C PHE A 196 17.10 13.20 0.66
N ARG A 197 16.67 11.95 0.82
CA ARG A 197 15.29 11.51 0.59
C ARG A 197 14.66 11.09 1.91
N SER A 198 13.34 10.93 1.93
CA SER A 198 12.61 10.57 3.15
C SER A 198 13.08 9.23 3.74
N GLY A 199 13.31 8.20 2.91
CA GLY A 199 13.79 6.89 3.35
C GLY A 199 15.30 6.61 3.23
N MET A 200 16.07 7.47 2.55
CA MET A 200 17.45 7.12 2.17
C MET A 200 18.30 8.34 1.83
N LEU A 201 19.61 8.16 1.74
CA LEU A 201 20.53 9.06 1.07
C LEU A 201 20.90 8.47 -0.29
N ASN A 202 20.87 9.25 -1.36
CA ASN A 202 21.49 8.89 -2.63
C ASN A 202 22.84 9.60 -2.72
N VAL A 203 23.92 8.84 -2.89
CA VAL A 203 25.30 9.35 -2.99
C VAL A 203 25.80 9.18 -4.41
N SER A 204 26.30 10.25 -5.02
CA SER A 204 26.83 10.30 -6.38
C SER A 204 28.21 10.96 -6.39
N PRO A 205 29.30 10.23 -6.70
CA PRO A 205 30.65 10.79 -6.73
C PRO A 205 30.82 11.92 -7.76
N ILE A 206 30.27 11.75 -8.97
CA ILE A 206 30.23 12.80 -9.99
C ILE A 206 29.23 13.93 -9.67
N GLY A 207 28.20 13.65 -8.85
CA GLY A 207 27.09 14.55 -8.56
C GLY A 207 25.93 14.38 -9.55
N ARG A 208 24.68 14.45 -9.06
CA ARG A 208 23.47 14.18 -9.87
C ARG A 208 23.15 15.24 -10.93
N ASN A 209 23.71 16.44 -10.79
CA ASN A 209 23.51 17.56 -11.74
C ASN A 209 24.39 17.43 -13.00
N CYS A 210 24.82 16.23 -13.36
CA CYS A 210 25.58 15.95 -14.58
C CYS A 210 24.64 15.68 -15.78
N SER A 211 25.13 15.93 -16.99
CA SER A 211 24.40 15.64 -18.24
C SER A 211 24.27 14.14 -18.49
N GLN A 212 23.48 13.72 -19.49
CA GLN A 212 23.38 12.29 -19.84
C GLN A 212 24.70 11.77 -20.42
N GLU A 213 25.40 12.56 -21.23
CA GLU A 213 26.71 12.21 -21.76
C GLU A 213 27.71 11.98 -20.63
N GLU A 214 27.71 12.87 -19.62
CA GLU A 214 28.56 12.74 -18.42
C GLU A 214 28.21 11.51 -17.58
N ARG A 215 26.92 11.11 -17.52
CA ARG A 215 26.50 9.86 -16.86
C ARG A 215 27.09 8.65 -17.56
N ASP A 216 27.01 8.62 -18.89
CA ASP A 216 27.49 7.50 -19.70
C ASP A 216 29.02 7.38 -19.62
N GLU A 217 29.74 8.52 -19.59
CA GLU A 217 31.18 8.55 -19.40
C GLU A 217 31.60 8.10 -18.00
N PHE A 218 30.93 8.61 -16.96
CA PHE A 218 31.19 8.20 -15.58
C PHE A 218 30.91 6.71 -15.38
N GLU A 219 29.83 6.17 -15.96
CA GLU A 219 29.53 4.74 -15.85
C GLU A 219 30.64 3.88 -16.45
N LYS A 220 31.16 4.25 -17.63
CA LYS A 220 32.29 3.56 -18.26
C LYS A 220 33.54 3.65 -17.40
N TYR A 221 33.83 4.85 -16.87
CA TYR A 221 34.98 5.09 -16.00
C TYR A 221 34.90 4.28 -14.71
N ASP A 222 33.74 4.30 -14.04
CA ASP A 222 33.47 3.59 -12.79
C ASP A 222 33.53 2.06 -12.95
N LYS A 223 33.12 1.51 -14.10
CA LYS A 223 33.26 0.07 -14.39
C LYS A 223 34.71 -0.40 -14.40
N VAL A 224 35.64 0.47 -14.81
CA VAL A 224 37.08 0.17 -14.88
C VAL A 224 37.77 0.51 -13.55
N GLN A 225 37.51 1.71 -13.01
CA GLN A 225 38.20 2.23 -11.83
C GLN A 225 37.54 1.86 -10.51
N LYS A 226 36.34 1.27 -10.54
CA LYS A 226 35.60 0.79 -9.37
C LYS A 226 35.38 1.85 -8.29
N ILE A 227 35.08 3.08 -8.72
CA ILE A 227 34.94 4.24 -7.82
C ILE A 227 33.85 4.01 -6.76
N ARG A 228 32.63 3.66 -7.19
CA ARG A 228 31.48 3.43 -6.29
C ARG A 228 31.69 2.19 -5.43
N GLU A 229 32.20 1.09 -5.99
CA GLU A 229 32.50 -0.13 -5.23
C GLU A 229 33.51 0.15 -4.11
N THR A 230 34.61 0.85 -4.42
CA THR A 230 35.65 1.24 -3.46
C THR A 230 35.09 2.16 -2.38
N MET A 231 34.34 3.19 -2.78
CA MET A 231 33.71 4.14 -1.86
C MET A 231 32.71 3.43 -0.92
N VAL A 232 31.87 2.54 -1.46
CA VAL A 232 30.93 1.75 -0.65
C VAL A 232 31.67 0.84 0.34
N SER A 233 32.79 0.23 -0.06
CA SER A 233 33.60 -0.59 0.86
C SER A 233 34.10 0.23 2.05
N VAL A 234 34.66 1.42 1.79
CA VAL A 234 35.16 2.32 2.85
C VAL A 234 34.04 2.79 3.76
N LEU A 235 32.90 3.22 3.19
CA LEU A 235 31.74 3.68 3.98
C LEU A 235 31.16 2.55 4.82
N ARG A 236 31.07 1.33 4.28
CA ARG A 236 30.55 0.16 4.99
C ARG A 236 31.43 -0.20 6.19
N GLU A 237 32.75 -0.18 6.03
CA GLU A 237 33.68 -0.41 7.13
C GLU A 237 33.56 0.68 8.20
N LYS A 238 33.62 1.96 7.78
CA LYS A 238 33.56 3.12 8.69
C LYS A 238 32.26 3.16 9.51
N PHE A 239 31.13 2.86 8.86
CA PHE A 239 29.78 2.97 9.44
C PHE A 239 29.14 1.62 9.72
N ALA A 240 29.93 0.56 9.93
CA ALA A 240 29.41 -0.78 10.26
C ALA A 240 28.46 -0.75 11.48
N HIS A 241 28.74 0.13 12.45
CA HIS A 241 27.95 0.33 13.65
C HIS A 241 26.62 1.09 13.44
N PHE A 242 26.35 1.62 12.25
CA PHE A 242 25.06 2.27 11.91
C PHE A 242 24.03 1.30 11.33
N ASN A 243 24.45 0.07 10.98
CA ASN A 243 23.60 -0.94 10.36
C ASN A 243 22.89 -0.44 9.08
N LEU A 244 23.69 0.10 8.15
CA LEU A 244 23.24 0.61 6.86
C LEU A 244 23.48 -0.41 5.74
N THR A 245 22.53 -0.46 4.82
CA THR A 245 22.65 -1.13 3.53
C THR A 245 23.06 -0.11 2.47
N PHE A 246 23.97 -0.52 1.58
CA PHE A 246 24.45 0.25 0.44
C PHE A 246 24.10 -0.52 -0.84
N SER A 247 23.37 0.12 -1.73
CA SER A 247 22.94 -0.48 -3.01
C SER A 247 23.47 0.33 -4.18
N ILE A 248 24.41 -0.24 -4.94
CA ILE A 248 24.91 0.37 -6.17
C ILE A 248 23.89 0.15 -7.27
N GLY A 249 23.31 1.24 -7.77
CA GLY A 249 22.23 1.21 -8.76
C GLY A 249 22.33 2.36 -9.76
N GLY A 250 21.94 2.08 -11.00
CA GLY A 250 22.04 3.04 -12.10
C GLY A 250 23.49 3.39 -12.48
N GLN A 251 23.65 4.51 -13.18
CA GLN A 251 24.91 4.87 -13.84
C GLN A 251 25.91 5.60 -12.93
N ILE A 252 25.42 6.41 -11.98
CA ILE A 252 26.28 7.40 -11.28
C ILE A 252 26.25 7.35 -9.76
N SER A 253 25.30 6.63 -9.15
CA SER A 253 25.05 6.74 -7.72
C SER A 253 24.94 5.38 -7.04
N PHE A 254 24.82 5.41 -5.71
CA PHE A 254 24.35 4.32 -4.88
C PHE A 254 23.44 4.86 -3.78
N ASP A 255 22.49 4.05 -3.34
CA ASP A 255 21.57 4.40 -2.26
C ASP A 255 22.08 3.86 -0.92
N VAL A 256 21.85 4.63 0.14
CA VAL A 256 22.22 4.30 1.53
C VAL A 256 21.00 4.42 2.41
N PHE A 257 20.61 3.32 3.04
CA PHE A 257 19.40 3.22 3.86
C PHE A 257 19.61 2.21 4.99
N PRO A 258 18.85 2.30 6.09
CA PRO A 258 18.92 1.31 7.17
C PRO A 258 18.63 -0.10 6.66
N GLN A 259 19.29 -1.10 7.24
CA GLN A 259 19.04 -2.50 6.91
C GLN A 259 17.54 -2.83 7.10
N GLY A 260 16.96 -3.55 6.12
CA GLY A 260 15.55 -3.95 6.13
C GLY A 260 14.57 -2.86 5.70
N TRP A 261 15.04 -1.73 5.13
CA TRP A 261 14.19 -0.71 4.51
C TRP A 261 13.95 -0.96 3.00
N ASP A 262 14.15 -2.20 2.55
CA ASP A 262 13.60 -2.73 1.30
C ASP A 262 12.09 -3.06 1.46
N LYS A 263 11.46 -3.67 0.46
CA LYS A 263 10.02 -3.95 0.47
C LYS A 263 9.57 -4.84 1.63
N THR A 264 10.46 -5.62 2.25
CA THR A 264 10.12 -6.40 3.45
C THR A 264 9.70 -5.53 4.63
N TYR A 265 10.07 -4.24 4.64
CA TYR A 265 9.67 -3.30 5.69
C TYR A 265 8.14 -3.24 5.87
N CYS A 266 7.35 -3.38 4.80
CA CYS A 266 5.89 -3.32 4.89
C CYS A 266 5.28 -4.53 5.63
N LEU A 267 5.98 -5.67 5.68
CA LEU A 267 5.47 -6.92 6.27
C LEU A 267 5.18 -6.77 7.78
N ARG A 268 5.83 -5.83 8.45
CA ARG A 268 5.56 -5.50 9.88
C ARG A 268 4.13 -5.05 10.15
N TYR A 269 3.43 -4.54 9.13
CA TYR A 269 2.03 -4.09 9.26
C TYR A 269 1.02 -5.20 8.97
N LEU A 270 1.51 -6.41 8.67
CA LEU A 270 0.71 -7.53 8.16
C LEU A 270 0.80 -8.77 9.07
N GLU A 271 1.10 -8.59 10.36
CA GLU A 271 1.18 -9.68 11.35
C GLU A 271 -0.14 -10.46 11.51
N GLU A 272 -1.26 -9.82 11.19
CA GLU A 272 -2.61 -10.41 11.26
C GLU A 272 -2.93 -11.39 10.12
N PHE A 273 -2.08 -11.50 9.10
CA PHE A 273 -2.28 -12.39 7.95
C PHE A 273 -1.44 -13.66 8.08
N ASN A 274 -2.10 -14.80 7.87
CA ASN A 274 -1.47 -16.12 7.86
C ASN A 274 -0.83 -16.43 6.50
N GLU A 275 -1.36 -15.85 5.43
CA GLU A 275 -0.92 -16.08 4.06
C GLU A 275 -0.77 -14.73 3.33
N ILE A 276 0.44 -14.45 2.87
CA ILE A 276 0.78 -13.22 2.15
C ILE A 276 1.30 -13.64 0.77
N HIS A 277 0.52 -13.39 -0.27
CA HIS A 277 1.03 -13.52 -1.63
C HIS A 277 1.72 -12.21 -2.03
N PHE A 278 2.86 -12.29 -2.71
CA PHE A 278 3.52 -11.11 -3.26
C PHE A 278 3.78 -11.30 -4.76
N PHE A 279 3.38 -10.32 -5.58
CA PHE A 279 3.63 -10.28 -7.02
C PHE A 279 4.63 -9.18 -7.35
N GLY A 280 5.67 -9.49 -8.13
CA GLY A 280 6.71 -8.53 -8.54
C GLY A 280 7.41 -8.89 -9.85
N ASP A 281 7.93 -7.89 -10.56
CA ASP A 281 8.62 -8.05 -11.84
C ASP A 281 10.13 -8.24 -11.70
N LYS A 282 10.74 -7.70 -10.62
CA LYS A 282 12.19 -7.68 -10.39
C LYS A 282 12.59 -8.55 -9.21
N THR A 283 12.15 -9.80 -9.26
CA THR A 283 12.38 -10.82 -8.21
C THR A 283 13.76 -11.48 -8.29
N TYR A 284 14.51 -11.25 -9.37
CA TYR A 284 15.89 -11.72 -9.52
C TYR A 284 16.83 -11.04 -8.51
N LYS A 285 17.94 -11.70 -8.17
CA LYS A 285 18.94 -11.17 -7.23
C LYS A 285 19.44 -9.77 -7.65
N GLY A 286 19.25 -8.79 -6.77
CA GLY A 286 19.59 -7.38 -7.00
C GLY A 286 18.44 -6.53 -7.58
N GLY A 287 17.33 -7.15 -7.97
CA GLY A 287 16.08 -6.46 -8.22
C GLY A 287 15.41 -6.01 -6.91
N ASN A 288 14.59 -4.96 -6.98
CA ASN A 288 13.96 -4.35 -5.81
C ASN A 288 12.80 -5.15 -5.20
N ASP A 289 12.40 -6.27 -5.82
CA ASP A 289 11.42 -7.21 -5.29
C ASP A 289 12.07 -8.42 -4.64
N HIS A 290 13.38 -8.61 -4.81
CA HIS A 290 14.06 -9.85 -4.44
C HIS A 290 13.88 -10.20 -2.96
N GLU A 291 14.11 -9.26 -2.05
CA GLU A 291 14.06 -9.50 -0.61
C GLU A 291 12.64 -9.83 -0.12
N ILE A 292 11.61 -9.17 -0.66
CA ILE A 292 10.21 -9.48 -0.31
C ILE A 292 9.74 -10.76 -0.97
N TYR A 293 10.19 -11.08 -2.18
CA TYR A 293 9.87 -12.34 -2.87
C TYR A 293 10.46 -13.56 -2.18
N GLU A 294 11.71 -13.48 -1.73
CA GLU A 294 12.41 -14.56 -1.00
C GLU A 294 12.03 -14.62 0.50
N SER A 295 11.19 -13.71 0.99
CA SER A 295 10.80 -13.68 2.39
C SER A 295 10.02 -14.95 2.77
N GLU A 296 10.40 -15.61 3.86
CA GLU A 296 9.66 -16.77 4.41
C GLU A 296 8.21 -16.44 4.77
N ARG A 297 7.88 -15.15 4.94
CA ARG A 297 6.52 -14.68 5.23
C ARG A 297 5.63 -14.59 3.98
N THR A 298 6.18 -14.74 2.79
CA THR A 298 5.46 -14.53 1.54
C THR A 298 5.48 -15.75 0.63
N VAL A 299 4.39 -15.96 -0.08
CA VAL A 299 4.35 -16.80 -1.28
C VAL A 299 4.61 -15.88 -2.47
N GLY A 300 5.85 -15.89 -2.97
CA GLY A 300 6.29 -15.03 -4.07
C GLY A 300 5.85 -15.51 -5.46
N HIS A 301 5.41 -14.58 -6.30
CA HIS A 301 4.99 -14.80 -7.68
C HIS A 301 5.75 -13.84 -8.60
N THR A 302 6.61 -14.38 -9.46
CA THR A 302 7.26 -13.58 -10.51
C THR A 302 6.30 -13.34 -11.65
N VAL A 303 6.24 -12.10 -12.12
CA VAL A 303 5.49 -11.71 -13.33
C VAL A 303 6.41 -10.92 -14.26
N THR A 304 6.09 -10.87 -15.54
CA THR A 304 6.84 -10.09 -16.53
C THR A 304 6.04 -8.93 -17.11
N SER A 305 4.74 -8.87 -16.81
CA SER A 305 3.86 -7.78 -17.22
C SER A 305 2.57 -7.69 -16.39
N PRO A 306 1.83 -6.56 -16.46
CA PRO A 306 0.50 -6.44 -15.88
C PRO A 306 -0.51 -7.50 -16.35
N GLU A 307 -0.43 -7.93 -17.61
CA GLU A 307 -1.28 -8.98 -18.17
C GLU A 307 -1.00 -10.34 -17.55
N GLU A 308 0.26 -10.61 -17.21
CA GLU A 308 0.63 -11.83 -16.49
C GLU A 308 0.12 -11.81 -15.05
N THR A 309 0.21 -10.67 -14.36
CA THR A 309 -0.39 -10.48 -13.02
C THR A 309 -1.89 -10.78 -13.04
N LEU A 310 -2.63 -10.25 -14.03
CA LEU A 310 -4.05 -10.51 -14.24
C LEU A 310 -4.33 -12.00 -14.39
N LYS A 311 -3.54 -12.69 -15.23
CA LYS A 311 -3.71 -14.11 -15.53
C LYS A 311 -3.45 -14.96 -14.29
N GLN A 312 -2.31 -14.78 -13.63
CA GLN A 312 -1.95 -15.57 -12.44
C GLN A 312 -2.97 -15.35 -11.31
N CYS A 313 -3.35 -14.10 -11.02
CA CYS A 313 -4.34 -13.81 -9.98
C CYS A 313 -5.74 -14.38 -10.31
N SER A 314 -6.15 -14.38 -11.58
CA SER A 314 -7.43 -14.95 -12.00
C SER A 314 -7.52 -16.46 -11.72
N VAL A 315 -6.43 -17.19 -11.98
CA VAL A 315 -6.33 -18.63 -11.69
C VAL A 315 -6.32 -18.87 -10.18
N LEU A 316 -5.46 -18.16 -9.44
CA LEU A 316 -5.25 -18.39 -8.01
C LEU A 316 -6.43 -18.00 -7.12
N PHE A 317 -7.11 -16.89 -7.44
CA PHE A 317 -8.07 -16.28 -6.51
C PHE A 317 -9.50 -16.23 -7.03
N LEU A 318 -9.71 -16.28 -8.35
CA LEU A 318 -11.04 -16.13 -8.96
C LEU A 318 -11.58 -17.43 -9.59
N GLY A 319 -10.79 -18.52 -9.62
CA GLY A 319 -11.22 -19.80 -10.18
C GLY A 319 -11.59 -19.73 -11.67
N LYS A 320 -11.06 -18.74 -12.39
CA LYS A 320 -11.23 -18.61 -13.84
C LYS A 320 -10.11 -19.37 -14.52
N ASP A 321 -10.36 -20.64 -14.80
CA ASP A 321 -9.53 -21.38 -15.77
C ASP A 321 -9.74 -20.75 -17.15
N ASN A 322 -8.65 -20.27 -17.77
CA ASN A 322 -8.64 -19.94 -19.21
C ASN A 322 -8.61 -21.25 -20.03
N GLY A 323 -9.60 -22.10 -19.80
CA GLY A 323 -9.86 -23.33 -20.53
C GLY A 323 -11.06 -23.15 -21.45
N SER A 324 -10.91 -22.33 -22.47
CA SER A 324 -11.76 -22.39 -23.67
C SER A 324 -10.87 -22.08 -24.87
N SER A 325 -10.32 -23.17 -25.40
CA SER A 325 -9.73 -23.33 -26.73
C SER A 325 -10.63 -22.81 -27.84
#